data_AF-A0A6I4Z2H8-F1
#
_entry.id   AF-A0A6I4Z2H8-F1
#
_cell.length_a   1.000
_cell.length_b   1.000
_cell.length_c   1.000
_cell.angle_alpha   90.00
_cell.angle_beta   90.00
_cell.angle_gamma   90.00
#
_symmetry.space_group_name_H-M   'P 1'
#
loop_
_entity.id
_entity.type
_entity.pdbx_description
1 polymer ?
#
loop_
_entity_poly.entity_id
_entity_poly.type
_entity_poly.pdbx_seq_one_letter_code
_entity_poly.pdbx_strand_id
1 'polypeptide(L)'
;MLTRLCANATSLVIAAPYIKADALSRALGAANTEASLTCVTRWSLQDLAVGASDAECRNVATDFGGSFRLHPSLHAKYYRFDDVVLIGSANLTASAMGWSRQPNLEILCRAGDDFDSLAFEQELLEKARELSDDEFLRWEAIAKVAARRELDLPGKQPELDTWRPRTRDPIHLELSYAGRGDEIASFDEQRAAQHDVQTLLLPPNLTSEEVRLWATACLLAAPFTNSVIQLGRTTDAPASYQSLAGMYGLSMTEARRAMETVRNWLAFLAPGTLD
;
A
#
# COMPACT_ATOMS: atom_id res chain seq x y z
N MET A 1 -16.47 11.15 -20.00
CA MET A 1 -15.33 10.79 -20.86
C MET A 1 -14.83 9.40 -20.51
N LEU A 2 -14.36 9.17 -19.27
CA LEU A 2 -13.83 7.88 -18.81
C LEU A 2 -14.76 6.68 -19.09
N THR A 3 -16.02 6.72 -18.67
CA THR A 3 -16.99 5.64 -18.93
C THR A 3 -17.21 5.32 -20.42
N ARG A 4 -17.08 6.31 -21.31
CA ARG A 4 -17.19 6.10 -22.77
C ARG A 4 -15.95 5.42 -23.34
N LEU A 5 -14.78 5.70 -22.76
CA LEU A 5 -13.52 5.04 -23.15
C LEU A 5 -13.52 3.60 -22.67
N CYS A 6 -13.94 3.34 -21.42
CA CYS A 6 -14.15 1.98 -20.90
C CYS A 6 -15.01 1.12 -21.84
N ALA A 7 -16.10 1.67 -22.37
CA ALA A 7 -17.09 0.91 -23.12
C ALA A 7 -16.58 0.25 -24.40
N ASN A 8 -15.55 0.81 -25.02
CA ASN A 8 -15.00 0.28 -26.26
C ASN A 8 -13.61 -0.34 -26.09
N ALA A 9 -13.06 -0.29 -24.87
CA ALA A 9 -11.71 -0.73 -24.61
C ALA A 9 -11.63 -2.24 -24.40
N THR A 10 -10.53 -2.84 -24.86
CA THR A 10 -10.19 -4.25 -24.62
C THR A 10 -9.08 -4.42 -23.59
N SER A 11 -8.29 -3.37 -23.35
CA SER A 11 -7.23 -3.33 -22.35
C SER A 11 -7.33 -2.06 -21.52
N LEU A 12 -7.45 -2.23 -20.21
CA LEU A 12 -7.58 -1.15 -19.23
C LEU A 12 -6.42 -1.21 -18.24
N VAL A 13 -5.75 -0.07 -18.04
CA VAL A 13 -4.84 0.15 -16.91
C VAL A 13 -5.34 1.35 -16.14
N ILE A 14 -5.71 1.13 -14.88
CA ILE A 14 -6.22 2.15 -13.98
C ILE A 14 -5.25 2.26 -12.83
N ALA A 15 -4.59 3.40 -12.70
CA ALA A 15 -3.66 3.66 -11.61
C ALA A 15 -3.96 5.01 -10.95
N ALA A 16 -4.35 4.99 -9.69
CA ALA A 16 -4.52 6.20 -8.88
C ALA A 16 -4.27 5.88 -7.39
N PRO A 17 -3.74 6.83 -6.60
CA PRO A 17 -3.55 6.62 -5.16
C PRO A 17 -4.86 6.34 -4.45
N TYR A 18 -5.94 6.99 -4.89
CA TYR A 18 -7.27 6.83 -4.30
C TYR A 18 -8.24 6.29 -5.34
N ILE A 19 -8.80 5.13 -5.01
CA ILE A 19 -9.81 4.45 -5.81
C ILE A 19 -10.95 4.05 -4.87
N LYS A 20 -12.18 4.41 -5.26
CA LYS A 20 -13.38 3.95 -4.56
C LYS A 20 -14.12 2.89 -5.36
N ALA A 21 -14.69 1.92 -4.66
CA ALA A 21 -15.46 0.82 -5.23
C ALA A 21 -16.61 1.33 -6.10
N ASP A 22 -17.33 2.36 -5.65
CA ASP A 22 -18.47 2.94 -6.37
C ASP A 22 -18.06 3.56 -7.72
N ALA A 23 -16.96 4.31 -7.73
CA ALA A 23 -16.40 4.96 -8.89
C ALA A 23 -15.81 3.95 -9.87
N LEU A 24 -15.07 2.95 -9.36
CA LEU A 24 -14.55 1.85 -10.17
C LEU A 24 -15.70 1.04 -10.79
N SER A 25 -16.70 0.67 -10.00
CA SER A 25 -17.87 -0.07 -10.47
C SER A 25 -18.63 0.71 -11.55
N ARG A 26 -18.80 2.02 -11.38
CA ARG A 26 -19.40 2.88 -12.40
C ARG A 26 -18.58 2.95 -13.69
N ALA A 27 -17.25 2.96 -13.59
CA ALA A 27 -16.36 2.95 -14.75
C ALA A 27 -16.46 1.62 -15.51
N LEU A 28 -16.35 0.50 -14.79
CA LEU A 28 -16.36 -0.85 -15.35
C LEU A 28 -17.75 -1.32 -15.78
N GLY A 29 -18.83 -0.81 -15.20
CA GLY A 29 -20.20 -1.13 -15.61
C GLY A 29 -20.54 -0.71 -17.03
N ALA A 30 -19.72 0.13 -17.65
CA ALA A 30 -19.81 0.46 -19.06
C ALA A 30 -18.88 -0.39 -19.94
N ALA A 31 -17.88 -1.06 -19.36
CA ALA A 31 -16.81 -1.76 -20.09
C ALA A 31 -17.26 -3.08 -20.73
N ASN A 32 -16.54 -3.50 -21.75
CA ASN A 32 -16.67 -4.86 -22.28
C ASN A 32 -16.24 -5.87 -21.22
N THR A 33 -17.08 -6.87 -20.92
CA THR A 33 -16.80 -7.91 -19.93
C THR A 33 -15.62 -8.82 -20.29
N GLU A 34 -15.19 -8.82 -21.54
CA GLU A 34 -13.98 -9.53 -21.99
C GLU A 34 -12.71 -8.68 -21.90
N ALA A 35 -12.82 -7.42 -21.51
CA ALA A 35 -11.67 -6.53 -21.43
C ALA A 35 -10.73 -6.93 -20.29
N SER A 36 -9.43 -6.87 -20.54
CA SER A 36 -8.42 -7.04 -19.49
C SER A 36 -8.33 -5.80 -18.61
N LEU A 37 -8.23 -5.99 -17.30
CA LEU A 37 -8.06 -4.90 -16.34
C LEU A 37 -6.82 -5.12 -15.48
N THR A 38 -5.98 -4.09 -15.39
CA THR A 38 -4.97 -3.94 -14.35
C THR A 38 -5.32 -2.71 -13.51
N CYS A 39 -5.66 -2.92 -12.25
CA CYS A 39 -5.93 -1.85 -11.29
C CYS A 39 -4.76 -1.74 -10.31
N VAL A 40 -4.12 -0.57 -10.25
CA VAL A 40 -3.01 -0.29 -9.34
C VAL A 40 -3.40 0.86 -8.42
N THR A 41 -3.29 0.66 -7.11
CA THR A 41 -3.56 1.71 -6.15
C THR A 41 -2.50 1.76 -5.05
N ARG A 42 -2.68 2.67 -4.11
CA ARG A 42 -1.91 2.74 -2.88
C ARG A 42 -2.89 2.67 -1.73
N TRP A 43 -2.58 1.86 -0.73
CA TRP A 43 -3.31 1.90 0.52
C TRP A 43 -2.40 2.39 1.63
N SER A 44 -2.96 3.27 2.43
CA SER A 44 -2.47 3.59 3.75
C SER A 44 -3.63 3.52 4.73
N LEU A 45 -3.30 3.31 6.00
CA LEU A 45 -4.29 3.32 7.07
C LEU A 45 -5.09 4.61 7.10
N GLN A 46 -4.40 5.74 6.93
CA GLN A 46 -5.04 7.03 6.97
C GLN A 46 -6.02 7.22 5.81
N ASP A 47 -5.62 6.84 4.60
CA ASP A 47 -6.47 6.99 3.42
C ASP A 47 -7.73 6.12 3.49
N LEU A 48 -7.62 4.91 4.04
CA LEU A 48 -8.76 4.02 4.26
C LEU A 48 -9.66 4.51 5.40
N ALA A 49 -9.07 4.97 6.50
CA ALA A 49 -9.79 5.43 7.68
C ALA A 49 -10.65 6.67 7.40
N VAL A 50 -10.10 7.65 6.66
CA VAL A 50 -10.84 8.86 6.26
C VAL A 50 -11.73 8.62 5.03
N GLY A 51 -11.73 7.39 4.50
CA GLY A 51 -12.51 7.00 3.33
C GLY A 51 -12.10 7.77 2.06
N ALA A 52 -10.83 8.16 1.92
CA ALA A 52 -10.30 8.70 0.67
C ALA A 52 -10.21 7.61 -0.41
N SER A 53 -9.80 6.42 0.00
CA SER A 53 -9.84 5.16 -0.75
C SER A 53 -10.66 4.14 0.04
N ASP A 54 -11.15 3.07 -0.59
CA ASP A 54 -11.81 1.97 0.12
C ASP A 54 -11.17 0.62 -0.25
N ALA A 55 -11.25 -0.36 0.65
CA ALA A 55 -10.63 -1.67 0.41
C ALA A 55 -11.45 -2.47 -0.61
N GLU A 56 -12.76 -2.23 -0.62
CA GLU A 56 -13.77 -2.85 -1.46
C GLU A 56 -13.50 -2.66 -2.96
N CYS A 57 -12.74 -1.65 -3.37
CA CYS A 57 -12.33 -1.48 -4.77
C CYS A 57 -11.54 -2.69 -5.31
N ARG A 58 -10.85 -3.46 -4.45
CA ARG A 58 -10.22 -4.72 -4.84
C ARG A 58 -11.25 -5.71 -5.38
N ASN A 59 -12.34 -5.91 -4.63
CA ASN A 59 -13.39 -6.86 -5.01
C ASN A 59 -14.01 -6.48 -6.35
N VAL A 60 -14.25 -5.18 -6.58
CA VAL A 60 -14.77 -4.69 -7.86
C VAL A 60 -13.81 -5.02 -9.02
N ALA A 61 -12.49 -4.87 -8.83
CA ALA A 61 -11.51 -5.21 -9.86
C ALA A 61 -11.44 -6.72 -10.11
N THR A 62 -11.45 -7.54 -9.06
CA THR A 62 -11.35 -9.01 -9.18
C THR A 62 -12.64 -9.64 -9.70
N ASP A 63 -13.80 -9.12 -9.32
CA ASP A 63 -15.11 -9.59 -9.81
C ASP A 63 -15.27 -9.31 -11.32
N PHE A 64 -14.59 -8.28 -11.83
CA PHE A 64 -14.47 -8.00 -13.26
C PHE A 64 -13.49 -8.95 -13.97
N GLY A 65 -12.77 -9.81 -13.25
CA GLY A 65 -11.71 -10.67 -13.81
C GLY A 65 -10.36 -9.94 -14.00
N GLY A 66 -10.19 -8.77 -13.40
CA GLY A 66 -8.97 -7.98 -13.45
C GLY A 66 -7.94 -8.36 -12.38
N SER A 67 -6.73 -7.82 -12.55
CA SER A 67 -5.70 -7.84 -11.50
C SER A 67 -5.78 -6.58 -10.63
N PHE A 68 -5.47 -6.73 -9.34
CA PHE A 68 -5.41 -5.64 -8.38
C PHE A 68 -4.06 -5.63 -7.67
N ARG A 69 -3.37 -4.49 -7.70
CA ARG A 69 -2.01 -4.35 -7.18
C ARG A 69 -1.86 -3.11 -6.31
N LEU A 70 -1.00 -3.22 -5.30
CA LEU A 70 -0.55 -2.08 -4.50
C LEU A 70 0.82 -1.62 -4.94
N HIS A 71 0.95 -0.31 -5.11
CA HIS A 71 2.22 0.36 -5.38
C HIS A 71 2.46 1.41 -4.27
N PRO A 72 3.51 1.23 -3.43
CA PRO A 72 3.66 1.97 -2.17
C PRO A 72 3.84 3.49 -2.36
N SER A 73 4.53 3.90 -3.43
CA SER A 73 4.80 5.30 -3.75
C SER A 73 3.93 5.85 -4.88
N LEU A 74 2.78 5.22 -5.17
CA LEU A 74 1.92 5.69 -6.25
C LEU A 74 1.34 7.06 -5.90
N HIS A 75 1.60 8.03 -6.76
CA HIS A 75 0.98 9.36 -6.70
C HIS A 75 0.31 9.77 -8.03
N ALA A 76 0.73 9.16 -9.14
CA ALA A 76 0.20 9.41 -10.48
C ALA A 76 -1.28 9.03 -10.59
N LYS A 77 -2.04 9.80 -11.38
CA LYS A 77 -3.40 9.43 -11.81
C LYS A 77 -3.35 9.18 -13.30
N TYR A 78 -3.47 7.91 -13.66
CA TYR A 78 -3.17 7.36 -14.97
C TYR A 78 -4.28 6.39 -15.36
N TYR A 79 -4.85 6.58 -16.54
CA TYR A 79 -5.92 5.74 -17.07
C TYR A 79 -5.65 5.45 -18.53
N ARG A 80 -5.31 4.19 -18.86
CA ARG A 80 -5.17 3.72 -20.24
C ARG A 80 -6.37 2.89 -20.66
N PHE A 81 -6.87 3.16 -21.85
CA PHE A 81 -7.93 2.45 -22.54
C PHE A 81 -7.45 2.16 -23.97
N ASP A 82 -6.96 0.94 -24.19
CA ASP A 82 -6.18 0.58 -25.40
C ASP A 82 -5.04 1.59 -25.64
N ASP A 83 -5.13 2.38 -26.70
CA ASP A 83 -4.14 3.41 -27.10
C ASP A 83 -4.46 4.81 -26.54
N VAL A 84 -5.57 4.96 -25.80
CA VAL A 84 -5.96 6.25 -25.20
C VAL A 84 -5.50 6.32 -23.76
N VAL A 85 -4.54 7.19 -23.50
CA VAL A 85 -4.02 7.47 -22.16
C VAL A 85 -4.54 8.79 -21.65
N LEU A 86 -5.05 8.79 -20.41
CA LEU A 86 -5.44 9.98 -19.66
C LEU A 86 -4.54 10.15 -18.43
N ILE A 87 -4.06 11.37 -18.22
CA ILE A 87 -3.26 11.75 -17.06
C ILE A 87 -3.77 13.07 -16.47
N GLY A 88 -3.56 13.27 -15.18
CA GLY A 88 -3.96 14.51 -14.52
C GLY A 88 -3.99 14.46 -13.01
N SER A 89 -4.89 15.23 -12.42
CA SER A 89 -5.07 15.34 -10.96
C SER A 89 -6.20 14.46 -10.41
N ALA A 90 -7.16 14.08 -11.26
CA ALA A 90 -8.36 13.36 -10.84
C ALA A 90 -8.05 11.92 -10.37
N ASN A 91 -8.30 11.62 -9.09
CA ASN A 91 -8.35 10.25 -8.57
C ASN A 91 -9.62 9.52 -9.04
N LEU A 92 -9.69 8.18 -8.92
CA LEU A 92 -10.91 7.43 -9.29
C LEU A 92 -11.92 7.45 -8.13
N THR A 93 -12.52 8.62 -7.93
CA THR A 93 -13.57 8.85 -6.93
C THR A 93 -14.73 9.61 -7.58
N ALA A 94 -15.93 9.51 -7.00
CA ALA A 94 -17.08 10.24 -7.55
C ALA A 94 -16.86 11.76 -7.58
N SER A 95 -16.22 12.34 -6.57
CA SER A 95 -15.94 13.78 -6.51
C SER A 95 -14.94 14.22 -7.58
N ALA A 96 -13.84 13.48 -7.76
CA ALA A 96 -12.82 13.83 -8.74
C ALA A 96 -13.26 13.58 -10.20
N MET A 97 -14.15 12.61 -10.43
CA MET A 97 -14.64 12.28 -11.77
C MET A 97 -15.86 13.10 -12.23
N GLY A 98 -16.30 14.09 -11.43
CA GLY A 98 -17.48 14.90 -11.78
C GLY A 98 -18.81 14.17 -11.56
N TRP A 99 -18.82 13.11 -10.76
CA TRP A 99 -19.97 12.21 -10.56
C TRP A 99 -20.74 12.46 -9.27
N SER A 100 -20.21 13.30 -8.38
CA SER A 100 -20.87 13.73 -7.14
C SER A 100 -21.68 15.01 -7.35
N ARG A 101 -22.49 15.39 -6.35
CA ARG A 101 -23.26 16.65 -6.36
C ARG A 101 -22.37 17.89 -6.26
N GLN A 102 -21.21 17.76 -5.63
CA GLN A 102 -20.21 18.82 -5.44
C GLN A 102 -18.87 18.25 -5.89
N PRO A 103 -18.60 18.26 -7.21
CA PRO A 103 -17.39 17.67 -7.75
C PRO A 103 -16.17 18.55 -7.47
N ASN A 104 -15.00 17.92 -7.38
CA ASN A 104 -13.72 18.62 -7.31
C ASN A 104 -13.44 19.32 -8.64
N LEU A 105 -12.70 20.43 -8.57
CA LEU A 105 -12.10 21.03 -9.76
C LEU A 105 -10.83 20.27 -10.11
N GLU A 106 -10.92 19.36 -11.07
CA GLU A 106 -9.81 18.51 -11.50
C GLU A 106 -9.43 18.78 -12.96
N ILE A 107 -8.19 18.44 -13.31
CA ILE A 107 -7.71 18.41 -14.69
C ILE A 107 -7.46 16.95 -15.06
N LEU A 108 -7.95 16.55 -16.22
CA LEU A 108 -7.64 15.27 -16.85
C LEU A 108 -7.48 15.53 -18.35
N CYS A 109 -6.29 15.26 -18.88
CA CYS A 109 -5.99 15.44 -20.29
C CYS A 109 -5.63 14.11 -20.94
N ARG A 110 -5.82 14.04 -22.26
CA ARG A 110 -5.22 12.98 -23.06
C ARG A 110 -3.72 13.22 -23.13
N ALA A 111 -2.92 12.20 -22.86
CA ALA A 111 -1.48 12.29 -23.03
C ALA A 111 -1.14 12.54 -24.51
N GLY A 112 -0.08 13.31 -24.75
CA GLY A 112 0.45 13.54 -26.09
C GLY A 112 1.18 12.30 -26.64
N ASP A 113 1.47 12.32 -27.94
CA ASP A 113 2.16 11.22 -28.62
C ASP A 113 3.62 11.03 -28.14
N ASP A 114 4.16 12.02 -27.42
CA ASP A 114 5.49 12.01 -26.80
C ASP A 114 5.53 11.32 -25.42
N PHE A 115 4.37 10.98 -24.84
CA PHE A 115 4.30 10.29 -23.57
C PHE A 115 4.49 8.77 -23.76
N ASP A 116 5.60 8.24 -23.26
CA ASP A 116 5.90 6.81 -23.29
C ASP A 116 5.11 6.07 -22.19
N SER A 117 3.89 5.67 -22.52
CA SER A 117 3.02 4.92 -21.62
C SER A 117 3.57 3.54 -21.27
N LEU A 118 4.31 2.91 -22.18
CA LEU A 118 4.86 1.57 -21.96
C LEU A 118 5.97 1.63 -20.91
N ALA A 119 6.90 2.59 -21.02
CA ALA A 119 7.95 2.80 -20.03
C ALA A 119 7.35 3.13 -18.64
N PHE A 120 6.32 3.98 -18.60
CA PHE A 120 5.64 4.29 -17.34
C PHE A 120 4.96 3.06 -16.73
N GLU A 121 4.26 2.26 -17.54
CA GLU A 121 3.60 1.04 -17.06
C GLU A 121 4.60 -0.02 -16.59
N GLN A 122 5.75 -0.13 -17.24
CA GLN A 122 6.83 -1.01 -16.79
C GLN A 122 7.32 -0.60 -15.40
N GLU A 123 7.62 0.68 -15.18
CA GLU A 123 8.03 1.17 -13.85
C GLU A 123 6.92 0.98 -12.80
N LEU A 124 5.67 1.30 -13.17
CA LEU A 124 4.51 1.12 -12.32
C LEU A 124 4.36 -0.35 -11.88
N LEU A 125 4.51 -1.30 -12.80
CA LEU A 125 4.29 -2.70 -12.52
C LEU A 125 5.48 -3.38 -11.85
N GLU A 126 6.70 -2.89 -12.06
CA GLU A 126 7.91 -3.41 -11.41
C GLU A 126 7.85 -3.31 -9.89
N LYS A 127 7.30 -2.19 -9.38
CA LYS A 127 7.19 -1.92 -7.94
C LYS A 127 5.80 -2.26 -7.36
N ALA A 128 4.84 -2.57 -8.22
CA ALA A 128 3.50 -2.96 -7.79
C ALA A 128 3.46 -4.45 -7.42
N ARG A 129 2.70 -4.79 -6.38
CA ARG A 129 2.52 -6.18 -5.94
C ARG A 129 1.06 -6.56 -5.82
N GLU A 130 0.75 -7.80 -6.13
CA GLU A 130 -0.55 -8.39 -5.85
C GLU A 130 -0.70 -8.65 -4.34
N LEU A 131 -1.94 -8.61 -3.86
CA LEU A 131 -2.29 -8.99 -2.49
C LEU A 131 -2.84 -10.40 -2.47
N SER A 132 -2.37 -11.21 -1.53
CA SER A 132 -3.09 -12.44 -1.17
C SER A 132 -4.44 -12.11 -0.53
N ASP A 133 -5.36 -13.08 -0.53
CA ASP A 133 -6.66 -12.92 0.14
C ASP A 133 -6.50 -12.68 1.64
N ASP A 134 -5.56 -13.36 2.30
CA ASP A 134 -5.26 -13.16 3.72
C ASP A 134 -4.78 -11.73 4.01
N GLU A 135 -3.94 -11.18 3.14
CA GLU A 135 -3.50 -9.80 3.28
C GLU A 135 -4.66 -8.82 3.06
N PHE A 136 -5.51 -9.06 2.06
CA PHE A 136 -6.68 -8.25 1.83
C PHE A 136 -7.62 -8.22 3.04
N LEU A 137 -7.92 -9.38 3.64
CA LEU A 137 -8.75 -9.48 4.84
C LEU A 137 -8.17 -8.68 6.01
N ARG A 138 -6.84 -8.62 6.13
CA ARG A 138 -6.16 -7.77 7.13
C ARG A 138 -6.39 -6.30 6.83
N TRP A 139 -6.15 -5.84 5.60
CA TRP A 139 -6.43 -4.44 5.22
C TRP A 139 -7.89 -4.05 5.47
N GLU A 140 -8.83 -4.92 5.13
CA GLU A 140 -10.26 -4.70 5.35
C GLU A 140 -10.60 -4.61 6.86
N ALA A 141 -10.05 -5.52 7.68
CA ALA A 141 -10.23 -5.49 9.13
C ALA A 141 -9.68 -4.19 9.73
N ILE A 142 -8.51 -3.73 9.27
CA ILE A 142 -7.88 -2.53 9.82
C ILE A 142 -8.65 -1.26 9.39
N ALA A 143 -9.12 -1.19 8.15
CA ALA A 143 -9.98 -0.11 7.69
C ALA A 143 -11.25 0.01 8.57
N LYS A 144 -11.87 -1.12 8.92
CA LYS A 144 -13.05 -1.16 9.82
C LYS A 144 -12.73 -0.64 11.22
N VAL A 145 -11.57 -0.99 11.79
CA VAL A 145 -11.12 -0.47 13.09
C VAL A 145 -10.94 1.05 13.04
N ALA A 146 -10.23 1.53 12.01
CA ALA A 146 -9.89 2.94 11.91
C ALA A 146 -11.14 3.82 11.71
N ALA A 147 -12.09 3.37 10.88
CA ALA A 147 -13.37 4.05 10.68
C ALA A 147 -14.24 4.08 11.94
N ARG A 148 -14.31 2.98 12.70
CA ARG A 148 -15.14 2.88 13.92
C ARG A 148 -14.73 3.85 15.03
N ARG A 149 -13.44 4.11 15.17
CA ARG A 149 -12.90 4.88 16.29
C ARG A 149 -12.81 6.37 16.04
N GLU A 150 -13.17 6.83 14.83
CA GLU A 150 -12.88 8.20 14.38
C GLU A 150 -11.46 8.61 14.83
N LEU A 151 -10.49 7.71 14.61
CA LEU A 151 -9.16 7.86 15.20
C LEU A 151 -8.66 9.26 14.86
N ASP A 152 -8.15 9.97 15.87
CA ASP A 152 -7.44 11.22 15.65
C ASP A 152 -6.11 10.87 14.97
N LEU A 153 -6.19 10.72 13.66
CA LEU A 153 -5.07 10.32 12.86
C LEU A 153 -4.13 11.50 12.73
N PRO A 154 -2.81 11.27 12.90
CA PRO A 154 -1.84 12.33 12.70
C PRO A 154 -2.03 12.92 11.30
N GLY A 155 -2.01 14.25 11.17
CA GLY A 155 -2.17 14.94 9.88
C GLY A 155 -1.06 14.66 8.86
N LYS A 156 -0.12 13.76 9.18
CA LYS A 156 0.96 13.26 8.34
C LYS A 156 0.89 11.73 8.30
N GLN A 157 1.22 11.16 7.14
CA GLN A 157 1.39 9.73 7.00
C GLN A 157 2.77 9.28 7.49
N PRO A 158 2.90 8.02 7.98
CA PRO A 158 4.20 7.43 8.29
C PRO A 158 5.13 7.45 7.07
N GLU A 159 6.39 7.82 7.27
CA GLU A 159 7.41 7.83 6.21
C GLU A 159 7.94 6.40 5.98
N LEU A 160 7.14 5.58 5.30
CA LEU A 160 7.43 4.14 5.15
C LEU A 160 8.52 3.82 4.12
N ASP A 161 8.84 4.74 3.22
CA ASP A 161 9.82 4.52 2.13
C ASP A 161 11.22 4.20 2.65
N THR A 162 11.57 4.76 3.82
CA THR A 162 12.88 4.55 4.47
C THR A 162 12.77 3.75 5.76
N TRP A 163 11.54 3.53 6.24
CA TRP A 163 11.32 2.81 7.48
C TRP A 163 11.60 1.32 7.32
N ARG A 164 12.27 0.80 8.34
CA ARG A 164 12.49 -0.60 8.62
C ARG A 164 12.43 -0.74 10.14
N PRO A 165 11.77 -1.78 10.68
CA PRO A 165 11.70 -1.94 12.12
C PRO A 165 13.10 -1.98 12.73
N ARG A 166 13.30 -1.21 13.81
CA ARG A 166 14.55 -1.13 14.54
C ARG A 166 14.57 -2.06 15.73
N THR A 167 13.46 -2.19 16.45
CA THR A 167 13.36 -3.19 17.53
C THR A 167 13.31 -4.59 16.93
N ARG A 168 14.13 -5.49 17.49
CA ARG A 168 14.22 -6.87 17.00
C ARG A 168 12.99 -7.67 17.35
N ASP A 169 12.42 -7.40 18.52
CA ASP A 169 11.22 -8.04 19.03
C ASP A 169 10.01 -7.13 18.83
N PRO A 170 8.98 -7.55 18.06
CA PRO A 170 7.76 -6.77 17.88
C PRO A 170 6.96 -6.58 19.18
N ILE A 171 7.13 -7.43 20.20
CA ILE A 171 6.49 -7.23 21.51
C ILE A 171 7.00 -5.94 22.17
N HIS A 172 8.26 -5.55 21.94
CA HIS A 172 8.79 -4.31 22.47
C HIS A 172 8.10 -3.06 21.90
N LEU A 173 7.55 -3.14 20.67
CA LEU A 173 6.73 -2.06 20.12
C LEU A 173 5.50 -1.83 21.00
N GLU A 174 4.81 -2.92 21.40
CA GLU A 174 3.62 -2.85 22.25
C GLU A 174 3.96 -2.32 23.64
N LEU A 175 5.05 -2.80 24.25
CA LEU A 175 5.51 -2.32 25.57
C LEU A 175 5.84 -0.83 25.52
N SER A 176 6.59 -0.41 24.50
CA SER A 176 6.96 1.00 24.28
C SER A 176 5.72 1.87 24.10
N TYR A 177 4.76 1.43 23.26
CA TYR A 177 3.51 2.15 23.04
C TYR A 177 2.67 2.27 24.32
N ALA A 178 2.60 1.21 25.13
CA ALA A 178 1.88 1.20 26.39
C ALA A 178 2.57 2.01 27.52
N GLY A 179 3.69 2.67 27.24
CA GLY A 179 4.46 3.41 28.23
C GLY A 179 5.25 2.52 29.21
N ARG A 180 5.40 1.23 28.88
CA ARG A 180 6.08 0.18 29.67
C ARG A 180 7.46 -0.16 29.09
N GLY A 181 8.12 0.81 28.46
CA GLY A 181 9.40 0.60 27.80
C GLY A 181 10.55 0.29 28.78
N ASP A 182 10.38 0.58 30.07
CA ASP A 182 11.29 0.23 31.16
C ASP A 182 11.35 -1.28 31.45
N GLU A 183 10.36 -2.05 30.99
CA GLU A 183 10.39 -3.52 31.04
C GLU A 183 11.35 -4.13 30.00
N ILE A 184 11.81 -3.33 29.02
CA ILE A 184 12.78 -3.77 28.01
C ILE A 184 14.19 -3.69 28.62
N ALA A 185 14.79 -4.85 28.88
CA ALA A 185 16.08 -4.94 29.57
C ALA A 185 17.24 -4.21 28.86
N SER A 186 17.19 -4.10 27.53
CA SER A 186 18.22 -3.43 26.72
C SER A 186 17.83 -1.99 26.42
N PHE A 187 18.65 -1.04 26.85
CA PHE A 187 18.47 0.38 26.53
C PHE A 187 18.46 0.66 25.02
N ASP A 188 19.25 -0.09 24.24
CA ASP A 188 19.26 0.04 22.79
C ASP A 188 17.95 -0.45 22.16
N GLU A 189 17.38 -1.56 22.66
CA GLU A 189 16.08 -2.05 22.19
C GLU A 189 14.93 -1.13 22.64
N GLN A 190 15.02 -0.54 23.84
CA GLN A 190 14.04 0.46 24.30
C GLN A 190 14.02 1.67 23.35
N ARG A 191 15.20 2.21 23.00
CA ARG A 191 15.30 3.32 22.03
C ARG A 191 14.81 2.91 20.64
N ALA A 192 15.12 1.69 20.21
CA ALA A 192 14.68 1.17 18.93
C ALA A 192 13.14 1.05 18.87
N ALA A 193 12.50 0.51 19.89
CA ALA A 193 11.05 0.38 19.98
C ALA A 193 10.37 1.76 20.04
N GLN A 194 10.92 2.71 20.81
CA GLN A 194 10.41 4.08 20.86
C GLN A 194 10.50 4.78 19.50
N HIS A 195 11.60 4.58 18.78
CA HIS A 195 11.74 5.09 17.41
C HIS A 195 10.68 4.52 16.48
N ASP A 196 10.42 3.21 16.55
CA ASP A 196 9.38 2.58 15.72
C ASP A 196 7.98 3.11 16.05
N VAL A 197 7.63 3.27 17.34
CA VAL A 197 6.35 3.90 17.76
C VAL A 197 6.19 5.30 17.12
N GLN A 198 7.24 6.11 17.17
CA GLN A 198 7.22 7.46 16.60
C GLN A 198 7.13 7.44 15.07
N THR A 199 7.85 6.53 14.42
CA THR A 199 7.88 6.45 12.94
C THR A 199 6.54 5.97 12.38
N LEU A 200 5.91 5.02 13.07
CA LEU A 200 4.61 4.46 12.69
C LEU A 200 3.45 5.41 12.96
N LEU A 201 3.70 6.52 13.66
CA LEU A 201 2.70 7.52 14.04
C LEU A 201 1.45 6.88 14.65
N LEU A 202 1.67 5.93 15.57
CA LEU A 202 0.57 5.18 16.21
C LEU A 202 -0.40 6.16 16.91
N PRO A 203 -1.69 6.15 16.56
CA PRO A 203 -2.71 6.93 17.26
C PRO A 203 -2.71 6.62 18.76
N PRO A 204 -3.08 7.57 19.64
CA PRO A 204 -3.18 7.28 21.08
C PRO A 204 -4.37 6.36 21.40
N ASN A 205 -4.31 5.69 22.55
CA ASN A 205 -5.40 4.86 23.12
C ASN A 205 -5.84 3.64 22.29
N LEU A 206 -4.93 3.09 21.49
CA LEU A 206 -5.11 1.80 20.84
C LEU A 206 -4.92 0.66 21.84
N THR A 207 -5.71 -0.39 21.69
CA THR A 207 -5.47 -1.68 22.35
C THR A 207 -4.26 -2.37 21.71
N SER A 208 -3.65 -3.34 22.42
CA SER A 208 -2.57 -4.17 21.87
C SER A 208 -2.90 -4.81 20.52
N GLU A 209 -4.15 -5.27 20.34
CA GLU A 209 -4.58 -5.84 19.06
C GLU A 209 -4.59 -4.79 17.94
N GLU A 210 -5.10 -3.60 18.22
CA GLU A 210 -5.14 -2.49 17.25
C GLU A 210 -3.73 -1.96 16.94
N VAL A 211 -2.81 -1.95 17.91
CA VAL A 211 -1.38 -1.63 17.69
C VAL A 211 -0.75 -2.63 16.74
N ARG A 212 -0.98 -3.94 16.96
CA ARG A 212 -0.48 -4.98 16.05
C ARG A 212 -1.05 -4.80 14.65
N LEU A 213 -2.36 -4.60 14.53
CA LEU A 213 -3.04 -4.35 13.25
C LEU A 213 -2.45 -3.14 12.50
N TRP A 214 -2.21 -2.02 13.20
CA TRP A 214 -1.57 -0.84 12.65
C TRP A 214 -0.14 -1.14 12.16
N ALA A 215 0.66 -1.77 13.03
CA ALA A 215 2.01 -2.17 12.72
C ALA A 215 2.06 -3.13 11.52
N THR A 216 1.13 -4.07 11.42
CA THR A 216 0.99 -5.00 10.28
C THR A 216 0.77 -4.24 8.98
N ALA A 217 -0.18 -3.30 8.94
CA ALA A 217 -0.44 -2.53 7.73
C ALA A 217 0.77 -1.67 7.31
N CYS A 218 1.41 -0.99 8.26
CA CYS A 218 2.63 -0.22 7.96
C CYS A 218 3.76 -1.13 7.48
N LEU A 219 3.94 -2.29 8.10
CA LEU A 219 4.93 -3.29 7.71
C LEU A 219 4.71 -3.75 6.27
N LEU A 220 3.49 -4.14 5.92
CA LEU A 220 3.14 -4.61 4.59
C LEU A 220 3.16 -3.50 3.52
N ALA A 221 2.92 -2.25 3.91
CA ALA A 221 3.01 -1.10 3.01
C ALA A 221 4.45 -0.64 2.76
N ALA A 222 5.41 -0.98 3.63
CA ALA A 222 6.79 -0.51 3.51
C ALA A 222 7.53 -1.16 2.33
N PRO A 223 8.20 -0.39 1.44
CA PRO A 223 8.94 -0.93 0.30
C PRO A 223 10.00 -1.96 0.70
N PHE A 224 10.73 -1.71 1.80
CA PHE A 224 11.76 -2.64 2.30
C PHE A 224 11.17 -4.02 2.61
N THR A 225 9.99 -4.08 3.24
CA THR A 225 9.29 -5.33 3.54
C THR A 225 8.93 -6.08 2.26
N ASN A 226 8.47 -5.37 1.22
CA ASN A 226 8.14 -5.98 -0.06
C ASN A 226 9.37 -6.65 -0.70
N SER A 227 10.53 -5.98 -0.68
CA SER A 227 11.79 -6.57 -1.13
C SER A 227 12.19 -7.79 -0.29
N VAL A 228 11.99 -7.75 1.04
CA VAL A 228 12.24 -8.90 1.92
C VAL A 228 11.33 -10.08 1.57
N ILE A 229 10.05 -9.86 1.31
CA ILE A 229 9.10 -10.91 0.91
C ILE A 229 9.50 -11.51 -0.45
N GLN A 230 9.82 -10.67 -1.44
CA GLN A 230 10.23 -11.12 -2.76
C GLN A 230 11.51 -11.95 -2.72
N LEU A 231 12.54 -11.48 -2.01
CA LEU A 231 13.82 -12.17 -1.88
C LEU A 231 13.75 -13.39 -0.96
N GLY A 232 12.88 -13.38 0.04
CA GLY A 232 12.65 -14.49 0.98
C GLY A 232 12.14 -15.77 0.31
N ARG A 233 11.58 -15.66 -0.90
CA ARG A 233 11.19 -16.80 -1.74
C ARG A 233 12.36 -17.49 -2.43
N THR A 234 13.56 -16.90 -2.37
CA THR A 234 14.79 -17.49 -2.92
C THR A 234 15.52 -18.33 -1.86
N THR A 235 16.25 -19.36 -2.28
CA THR A 235 17.00 -20.24 -1.36
C THR A 235 18.39 -19.71 -0.99
N ASP A 236 18.87 -18.65 -1.64
CA ASP A 236 20.21 -18.07 -1.43
C ASP A 236 20.14 -16.83 -0.52
N ALA A 237 20.30 -17.06 0.79
CA ALA A 237 20.28 -15.99 1.78
C ALA A 237 21.42 -14.97 1.61
N PRO A 238 22.69 -15.37 1.37
CA PRO A 238 23.76 -14.42 1.03
C PRO A 238 23.44 -13.50 -0.15
N ALA A 239 22.92 -14.04 -1.26
CA ALA A 239 22.54 -13.23 -2.42
C ALA A 239 21.40 -12.24 -2.11
N SER A 240 20.45 -12.65 -1.27
CA SER A 240 19.37 -11.78 -0.80
C SER A 240 19.89 -10.60 0.01
N TYR A 241 20.84 -10.82 0.92
CA TYR A 241 21.46 -9.73 1.70
C TYR A 241 22.23 -8.77 0.81
N GLN A 242 22.96 -9.28 -0.18
CA GLN A 242 23.70 -8.45 -1.13
C GLN A 242 22.75 -7.59 -1.98
N SER A 243 21.62 -8.16 -2.40
CA SER A 243 20.60 -7.44 -3.16
C SER A 243 19.99 -6.32 -2.33
N LEU A 244 19.60 -6.59 -1.07
CA LEU A 244 19.09 -5.56 -0.16
C LEU A 244 20.14 -4.48 0.14
N ALA A 245 21.39 -4.87 0.34
CA ALA A 245 22.50 -3.93 0.56
C ALA A 245 22.66 -2.96 -0.62
N GLY A 246 22.62 -3.48 -1.85
CA GLY A 246 22.69 -2.68 -3.07
C GLY A 246 21.48 -1.75 -3.25
N MET A 247 20.26 -2.27 -3.08
CA MET A 247 19.02 -1.51 -3.27
C MET A 247 18.86 -0.35 -2.29
N TYR A 248 19.28 -0.54 -1.03
CA TYR A 248 19.03 0.41 0.06
C TYR A 248 20.29 1.13 0.57
N GLY A 249 21.43 0.93 -0.08
CA GLY A 249 22.71 1.56 0.31
C GLY A 249 23.17 1.15 1.71
N LEU A 250 22.95 -0.10 2.10
CA LEU A 250 23.30 -0.63 3.42
C LEU A 250 24.61 -1.42 3.37
N SER A 251 25.32 -1.53 4.49
CA SER A 251 26.36 -2.57 4.62
C SER A 251 25.74 -3.97 4.64
N MET A 252 26.52 -5.00 4.32
CA MET A 252 26.07 -6.41 4.37
C MET A 252 25.52 -6.79 5.75
N THR A 253 26.15 -6.32 6.83
CA THR A 253 25.73 -6.60 8.20
C THR A 253 24.41 -5.92 8.53
N GLU A 254 24.21 -4.68 8.09
CA GLU A 254 22.96 -3.95 8.28
C GLU A 254 21.82 -4.57 7.47
N ALA A 255 22.06 -4.93 6.20
CA ALA A 255 21.08 -5.57 5.34
C ALA A 255 20.61 -6.91 5.93
N ARG A 256 21.55 -7.74 6.39
CA ARG A 256 21.23 -8.99 7.10
C ARG A 256 20.39 -8.74 8.34
N ARG A 257 20.82 -7.84 9.24
CA ARG A 257 20.11 -7.54 10.48
C ARG A 257 18.70 -7.02 10.22
N ALA A 258 18.55 -6.12 9.25
CA ALA A 258 17.25 -5.56 8.87
C ALA A 258 16.33 -6.64 8.29
N MET A 259 16.83 -7.51 7.41
CA MET A 259 16.06 -8.61 6.85
C MET A 259 15.60 -9.59 7.95
N GLU A 260 16.50 -10.01 8.84
CA GLU A 260 16.15 -10.89 9.97
C GLU A 260 15.09 -10.26 10.88
N THR A 261 15.20 -8.95 11.13
CA THR A 261 14.23 -8.20 11.95
C THR A 261 12.85 -8.16 11.29
N VAL A 262 12.79 -7.81 10.00
CA VAL A 262 11.53 -7.80 9.24
C VAL A 262 10.91 -9.19 9.17
N ARG A 263 11.70 -10.25 8.98
CA ARG A 263 11.20 -11.63 8.98
C ARG A 263 10.60 -12.00 10.34
N ASN A 264 11.23 -11.61 11.45
CA ASN A 264 10.68 -11.84 12.79
C ASN A 264 9.35 -11.10 12.98
N TRP A 265 9.29 -9.84 12.55
CA TRP A 265 8.05 -9.06 12.58
C TRP A 265 6.95 -9.67 11.74
N LEU A 266 7.24 -10.11 10.50
CA LEU A 266 6.27 -10.77 9.63
C LEU A 266 5.76 -12.08 10.26
N ALA A 267 6.64 -12.89 10.84
CA ALA A 267 6.24 -14.14 11.51
C ALA A 267 5.26 -13.89 12.68
N PHE A 268 5.44 -12.78 13.41
CA PHE A 268 4.59 -12.41 14.55
C PHE A 268 3.29 -11.70 14.13
N LEU A 269 3.38 -10.72 13.22
CA LEU A 269 2.28 -9.80 12.87
C LEU A 269 1.46 -10.24 11.65
N ALA A 270 2.06 -11.05 10.77
CA ALA A 270 1.50 -11.44 9.49
C ALA A 270 1.91 -12.89 9.13
N PRO A 271 1.57 -13.89 9.97
CA PRO A 271 1.93 -15.28 9.70
C PRO A 271 1.39 -15.73 8.33
N GLY A 272 2.15 -16.56 7.62
CA GLY A 272 1.85 -17.03 6.26
C GLY A 272 2.34 -16.12 5.12
N THR A 273 2.81 -14.89 5.42
CA THR A 273 3.28 -13.97 4.36
C THR A 273 4.63 -14.37 3.75
N LEU A 274 5.42 -15.18 4.45
CA LEU A 274 6.74 -15.65 3.99
C LEU A 274 6.71 -17.07 3.39
N ASP A 275 5.54 -17.72 3.38
CA ASP A 275 5.36 -19.10 2.89
C ASP A 275 5.15 -19.15 1.36
#